data_AF-A0A1Q9G8A3-F1
#
_entry.id   AF-A0A1Q9G8A3-F1
#
_cell.length_a   1.000
_cell.length_b   1.000
_cell.length_c   1.000
_cell.angle_alpha   90.00
_cell.angle_beta   90.00
_cell.angle_gamma   90.00
#
_symmetry.space_group_name_H-M   'P 1'
#
loop_
_entity.id
_entity.type
_entity.pdbx_description
1 polymer ?
#
loop_
_entity_poly.entity_id
_entity_poly.type
_entity_poly.pdbx_seq_one_letter_code
_entity_poly.pdbx_strand_id
1 'polypeptide(L)' 'MAHLATFNSSEIERALQNIPAFKNYKLNNATGSLLIEYDASIVKPHLIDALFSQSEQDAEQACYALGACLEIDGANHE' A
#
# COMPACT_ATOMS: atom_id res chain seq x y z
N MET A 1 -18.26 1.92 -6.84
CA MET A 1 -17.80 0.55 -7.19
C MET A 1 -16.34 0.46 -6.79
N ALA A 2 -15.90 -0.60 -6.12
CA ALA A 2 -14.51 -0.71 -5.66
C ALA A 2 -13.58 -0.95 -6.86
N HIS A 3 -12.89 0.10 -7.32
CA HIS A 3 -12.00 0.07 -8.49
C HIS A 3 -10.78 -0.85 -8.32
N LEU A 4 -10.51 -1.31 -7.09
CA LEU A 4 -9.40 -2.20 -6.76
C LEU A 4 -9.55 -3.61 -7.36
N ALA A 5 -10.79 -4.12 -7.47
CA ALA A 5 -11.03 -5.50 -7.96
C ALA A 5 -10.83 -5.63 -9.49
N THR A 6 -10.86 -4.51 -10.21
CA THR A 6 -10.66 -4.47 -11.67
C THR A 6 -9.22 -4.14 -12.05
N PHE A 7 -8.46 -3.50 -11.15
CA PHE A 7 -7.02 -3.37 -11.30
C PHE A 7 -6.39 -4.74 -11.07
N ASN A 8 -5.68 -5.23 -12.10
CA ASN A 8 -5.00 -6.53 -12.15
C ASN A 8 -4.44 -6.91 -10.77
N SER A 9 -5.10 -7.84 -10.07
CA SER A 9 -4.70 -8.28 -8.74
C SER A 9 -3.22 -8.66 -8.70
N SER A 10 -2.72 -9.25 -9.78
CA SER A 10 -1.30 -9.59 -9.96
C SER A 10 -0.35 -8.39 -9.92
N GLU A 11 -0.74 -7.24 -10.46
CA GLU A 11 0.10 -6.02 -10.41
C GLU A 11 0.08 -5.41 -9.02
N ILE A 12 -1.06 -5.46 -8.32
CA ILE A 12 -1.18 -5.06 -6.92
C ILE A 12 -0.30 -5.97 -6.05
N GLU A 13 -0.42 -7.28 -6.20
CA GLU A 13 0.39 -8.25 -5.45
C GLU A 13 1.88 -8.07 -5.71
N ARG A 14 2.30 -7.88 -6.97
CA ARG A 14 3.70 -7.61 -7.30
C ARG A 14 4.20 -6.30 -6.70
N ALA A 15 3.37 -5.25 -6.72
CA ALA A 15 3.72 -3.98 -6.09
C ALA A 15 3.89 -4.14 -4.58
N LEU A 16 2.97 -4.85 -3.90
CA LEU A 16 3.02 -5.07 -2.45
C LEU A 16 4.21 -5.95 -2.03
N GLN A 17 4.61 -6.94 -2.83
CA GLN A 17 5.78 -7.78 -2.54
C GLN A 17 7.11 -7.03 -2.56
N ASN A 18 7.20 -5.95 -3.34
CA ASN A 18 8.39 -5.12 -3.43
C ASN A 18 8.53 -4.13 -2.26
N ILE A 19 7.64 -4.20 -1.27
CA ILE A 19 7.57 -3.29 -0.15
C ILE A 19 7.99 -4.04 1.12
N PRO A 20 9.24 -3.89 1.60
CA PRO A 20 9.76 -4.64 2.76
C PRO A 20 8.97 -4.36 4.04
N ALA A 21 8.41 -3.16 4.16
CA ALA A 21 7.60 -2.76 5.30
C ALA A 21 6.23 -3.47 5.35
N PHE A 22 5.79 -4.10 4.26
CA PHE A 22 4.55 -4.88 4.20
C PHE A 22 4.89 -6.36 4.43
N LYS A 23 4.63 -6.82 5.67
CA LYS A 23 5.00 -8.16 6.13
C LYS A 23 4.11 -9.24 5.53
N ASN A 24 2.81 -8.95 5.43
CA ASN A 24 1.83 -9.84 4.81
C ASN A 24 0.74 -9.01 4.12
N TYR A 25 0.10 -9.60 3.12
CA TYR A 25 -1.10 -9.04 2.50
C TYR A 25 -2.09 -10.15 2.16
N LYS A 26 -3.37 -9.79 2.13
CA LYS A 26 -4.45 -10.67 1.68
C LYS A 26 -5.46 -9.88 0.87
N LEU A 27 -5.59 -10.25 -0.41
CA LEU A 27 -6.63 -9.71 -1.28
C LEU A 27 -7.88 -10.60 -1.21
N ASN A 28 -9.02 -9.99 -0.89
CA ASN A 28 -10.32 -10.64 -0.97
C ASN A 28 -11.01 -10.21 -2.26
N ASN A 29 -10.87 -11.02 -3.31
CA ASN A 29 -11.46 -10.77 -4.62
C ASN A 29 -12.99 -10.80 -4.60
N ALA A 30 -13.61 -11.51 -3.66
CA ALA A 30 -15.07 -11.59 -3.55
C ALA A 30 -15.68 -10.26 -3.05
N THR A 31 -14.95 -9.50 -2.24
CA THR A 31 -15.41 -8.22 -1.66
C THR A 31 -14.63 -7.01 -2.18
N GLY A 32 -13.58 -7.22 -2.97
CA GLY A 32 -12.68 -6.15 -3.42
C GLY A 32 -11.91 -5.49 -2.27
N SER A 33 -11.65 -6.23 -1.18
CA SER A 33 -10.99 -5.70 0.02
C SER A 33 -9.53 -6.15 0.08
N LEU A 34 -8.64 -5.28 0.58
CA LEU A 34 -7.23 -5.57 0.78
C LEU A 34 -6.91 -5.46 2.28
N LEU A 35 -6.32 -6.51 2.84
CA LEU A 35 -5.74 -6.50 4.18
C LEU A 35 -4.22 -6.44 4.05
N ILE A 36 -3.57 -5.53 4.79
CA ILE A 36 -2.11 -5.36 4.82
C ILE A 36 -1.65 -5.41 6.27
N GLU A 37 -0.69 -6.29 6.56
CA GLU A 37 0.10 -6.24 7.79
C GLU A 37 1.40 -5.50 7.49
N TYR A 38 1.68 -4.44 8.23
CA TYR A 38 2.82 -3.57 7.99
C TYR A 38 3.56 -3.23 9.28
N ASP A 39 4.81 -2.79 9.15
CA ASP A 39 5.58 -2.26 10.26
C ASP A 39 5.24 -0.78 10.53
N ALA A 40 4.57 -0.50 11.65
CA ALA A 40 4.17 0.86 12.02
C ALA A 40 5.36 1.79 12.38
N SER A 41 6.57 1.24 12.56
CA SER A 41 7.79 2.04 12.72
C SER A 41 8.31 2.61 11.40
N ILE A 42 7.98 1.96 10.27
CA ILE A 42 8.41 2.35 8.92
C ILE A 42 7.27 3.07 8.18
N VAL A 43 6.07 2.48 8.20
CA VAL A 43 4.87 3.05 7.56
C VAL A 43 3.93 3.60 8.63
N LYS A 44 3.74 4.92 8.62
CA LYS A 44 2.87 5.56 9.61
C LYS A 44 1.39 5.21 9.35
N PRO A 45 0.60 4.85 10.37
CA PRO A 45 -0.79 4.40 10.18
C PRO A 45 -1.69 5.36 9.40
N HIS A 46 -1.52 6.67 9.59
CA HIS A 46 -2.31 7.67 8.87
C HIS A 46 -2.10 7.65 7.35
N LEU A 47 -0.95 7.15 6.86
CA LEU A 47 -0.70 7.00 5.43
C LEU A 47 -1.52 5.83 4.87
N ILE A 48 -1.69 4.76 5.65
CA ILE A 48 -2.56 3.64 5.28
C ILE A 48 -4.02 4.10 5.28
N ASP A 49 -4.46 4.84 6.31
CA ASP A 49 -5.82 5.38 6.36
C ASP A 49 -6.10 6.31 5.17
N ALA A 50 -5.14 7.17 4.83
CA ALA A 50 -5.25 8.09 3.69
C ALA A 50 -5.28 7.36 2.34
N LEU A 51 -4.59 6.22 2.19
CA LEU A 51 -4.67 5.38 0.99
C LEU A 51 -6.10 4.88 0.72
N PHE A 52 -6.88 4.67 1.77
CA PHE A 52 -8.29 4.25 1.69
C PHE A 52 -9.27 5.43 1.77
N SER A 53 -8.79 6.68 1.66
CA SER A 53 -9.64 7.86 1.64
C SER A 53 -10.60 7.84 0.45
N GLN A 54 -11.76 8.47 0.63
CA GLN A 54 -12.72 8.72 -0.46
C GLN A 54 -12.29 9.89 -1.35
N SER A 55 -11.29 10.66 -0.93
CA SER A 55 -10.68 11.74 -1.72
C SER A 55 -9.57 11.16 -2.59
N GLU A 56 -9.69 11.28 -3.91
CA GLU A 56 -8.65 10.84 -4.85
C GLU A 56 -7.32 11.55 -4.57
N GLN A 57 -7.37 12.84 -4.21
CA GLN A 57 -6.19 13.63 -3.91
C GLN A 57 -5.46 13.14 -2.65
N ASP A 58 -6.20 12.77 -1.61
CA ASP A 58 -5.60 12.25 -0.37
C ASP A 58 -4.99 10.87 -0.60
N ALA A 59 -5.68 10.01 -1.37
CA ALA A 59 -5.19 8.69 -1.73
C ALA A 59 -3.93 8.76 -2.60
N GLU A 60 -3.91 9.67 -3.58
CA GLU A 60 -2.74 9.91 -4.44
C GLU A 60 -1.54 10.42 -3.61
N GLN A 61 -1.76 11.40 -2.73
CA GLN A 61 -0.70 11.94 -1.90
C GLN A 61 -0.17 10.91 -0.89
N ALA A 62 -1.03 10.03 -0.38
CA ALA A 62 -0.64 8.89 0.44
C ALA A 62 0.23 7.89 -0.34
N CYS A 63 -0.10 7.61 -1.62
CA CYS A 63 0.73 6.77 -2.49
C CYS A 63 2.15 7.33 -2.64
N TYR A 64 2.31 8.62 -2.91
CA TYR A 64 3.65 9.23 -3.01
C TYR A 64 4.40 9.21 -1.68
N ALA A 65 3.73 9.50 -0.57
CA ALA A 65 4.35 9.47 0.76
C ALA A 65 4.78 8.05 1.16
N LEU A 66 4.00 7.03 0.80
CA LEU A 66 4.37 5.63 0.98
C LEU A 66 5.60 5.27 0.15
N GLY A 67 5.65 5.66 -1.13
CA GLY A 67 6.83 5.48 -1.97
C GLY A 67 8.11 6.04 -1.33
N ALA A 68 8.04 7.28 -0.84
CA ALA A 68 9.16 7.91 -0.17
C ALA A 68 9.58 7.21 1.14
N CYS A 69 8.63 6.72 1.95
CA CYS A 69 8.94 5.94 3.16
C CYS A 69 9.73 4.65 2.84
N LEU A 70 9.50 4.08 1.66
CA LEU A 70 10.07 2.79 1.25
C LEU A 70 11.41 2.95 0.55
N GLU A 71 11.61 4.04 -0.19
CA GLU A 71 12.92 4.41 -0.74
C GLU A 71 13.93 4.74 0.37
N ILE A 72 13.48 5.34 1.48
CA ILE A 72 14.34 5.64 2.65
C ILE A 72 14.84 4.36 3.34
N ASP A 73 14.05 3.28 3.33
CA ASP A 73 14.45 1.98 3.89
C ASP A 73 15.35 1.19 2.91
N GLY A 74 15.13 1.35 1.60
CA GLY A 74 15.95 0.72 0.54
C GLY A 74 17.34 1.34 0.34
N ALA A 75 17.54 2.60 0.72
CA ALA A 75 18.82 3.31 0.56
C ALA A 75 19.88 2.99 1.63
N ASN A 76 19.59 2.13 2.61
CA ASN A 76 20.54 1.71 3.65
C ASN A 76 21.30 0.41 3.33
N HIS A 77 21.49 0.09 2.04
CA HIS A 77 22.28 -1.07 1.62
C HIS A 77 23.33 -0.73 0.54
N GLU A 78 24.13 0.30 0.78
CA GLU A 78 25.47 0.43 0.17
C GLU A 78 26.49 1.05 1.14
#